data_AF-A0A7Z9LBR7-F1
#
_entry.id   AF-A0A7Z9LBR7-F1
#
_cell.length_a   1.000
_cell.length_b   1.000
_cell.length_c   1.000
_cell.angle_alpha   90.00
_cell.angle_beta   90.00
_cell.angle_gamma   90.00
#
_symmetry.space_group_name_H-M   'P 1'
#
loop_
_entity.id
_entity.type
_entity.pdbx_description
1 polymer ?
#
loop_
_entity_poly.entity_id
_entity_poly.type
_entity_poly.pdbx_seq_one_letter_code
_entity_poly.pdbx_strand_id
1 'polypeptide(L)'
;MKNFHILLLCTVALVTICSGCAHFNADFNSAGIPQQKYLVGGGWNIEYVAPMAGVCYWVEKTTSKIIKMRSLEKGEKFEASRPPDRGEVFENVMGVSYQEAVSQFYFIPS
;
A
#
# COMPACT_ATOMS: atom_id res chain seq x y z
N MET A 1 -50.85 28.33 27.92
CA MET A 1 -49.92 27.28 28.37
C MET A 1 -49.75 26.10 27.40
N LYS A 2 -50.72 25.77 26.51
CA LYS A 2 -50.58 24.65 25.54
C LYS A 2 -49.52 24.87 24.44
N ASN A 3 -49.26 26.11 24.03
CA ASN A 3 -48.32 26.43 22.93
C ASN A 3 -46.84 26.33 23.36
N PHE A 4 -46.55 26.40 24.66
CA PHE A 4 -45.20 26.31 25.20
C PHE A 4 -44.65 24.87 25.15
N HIS A 5 -45.51 23.88 25.40
CA HIS A 5 -45.14 22.46 25.34
C HIS A 5 -44.91 21.97 23.90
N ILE A 6 -45.65 22.49 22.91
CA ILE A 6 -45.46 22.16 21.49
C ILE A 6 -44.13 22.72 20.97
N LEU A 7 -43.77 23.94 21.37
CA LEU A 7 -42.50 24.57 20.98
C LEU A 7 -41.27 23.86 21.60
N LEU A 8 -41.41 23.38 22.84
CA LEU A 8 -40.37 22.64 23.56
C LEU A 8 -40.14 21.23 22.95
N LEU A 9 -41.21 20.56 22.50
CA LEU A 9 -41.12 19.25 21.84
C LEU A 9 -40.45 19.33 20.46
N CYS A 10 -40.73 20.38 19.68
CA CYS A 10 -40.08 20.59 18.37
C CYS A 10 -38.59 20.90 18.49
N THR A 11 -38.15 21.60 19.53
CA THR A 11 -36.74 21.93 19.73
C THR A 11 -35.91 20.73 20.17
N VAL A 12 -36.45 19.84 21.00
CA VAL A 12 -35.76 18.59 21.38
C VAL A 12 -35.61 17.63 20.19
N ALA A 13 -36.66 17.50 19.36
CA ALA A 13 -36.62 16.64 18.17
C ALA A 13 -35.56 17.11 17.14
N LEU A 14 -35.40 18.43 16.99
CA LEU A 14 -34.44 19.00 16.03
C LEU A 14 -32.98 18.78 16.44
N VAL A 15 -32.67 18.79 17.74
CA VAL A 15 -31.31 18.58 18.27
C VAL A 15 -30.86 17.11 18.12
N THR A 16 -31.80 16.16 18.24
CA THR A 16 -31.49 14.72 18.06
C THR A 16 -31.20 14.32 16.60
N ILE A 17 -31.76 15.04 15.61
CA ILE A 17 -31.58 14.70 14.18
C ILE A 17 -30.20 15.15 13.67
N CYS A 18 -29.64 16.22 14.22
CA CYS A 18 -28.34 16.75 13.78
C CYS A 18 -27.12 16.00 14.33
N SER A 19 -27.30 15.06 15.28
CA SER A 19 -26.19 14.35 15.92
C SER A 19 -25.80 13.03 15.23
N GLY A 20 -26.56 12.60 14.20
CA GLY A 20 -26.49 11.24 13.67
C GLY A 20 -25.50 10.96 12.54
N CYS A 21 -25.01 11.98 11.81
CA CYS A 21 -24.31 11.74 10.53
C CYS A 21 -22.83 12.15 10.48
N ALA A 22 -22.27 12.73 11.54
CA ALA A 22 -20.88 13.13 11.58
C ALA A 22 -20.03 12.12 12.38
N HIS A 23 -20.13 10.83 12.04
CA HIS A 23 -19.14 9.86 12.50
C HIS A 23 -17.87 10.07 11.66
N PHE A 24 -17.05 11.05 12.07
CA PHE A 24 -15.70 11.20 11.55
C PHE A 24 -14.93 9.94 11.94
N ASN A 25 -14.87 9.00 11.00
CA ASN A 25 -14.08 7.80 11.15
C ASN A 25 -12.61 8.22 11.16
N ALA A 26 -12.04 8.37 12.36
CA ALA A 26 -10.64 8.75 12.58
C ALA A 26 -9.66 7.76 11.94
N ASP A 27 -10.17 6.61 11.48
CA ASP A 27 -9.40 5.57 10.84
C ASP A 27 -9.10 5.82 9.36
N PHE A 28 -9.78 6.79 8.73
CA PHE A 28 -9.61 7.12 7.32
C PHE A 28 -9.26 8.60 7.14
N ASN A 29 -8.53 8.93 6.08
CA ASN A 29 -8.27 10.32 5.70
C ASN A 29 -9.46 10.90 4.91
N SER A 30 -9.37 12.18 4.53
CA SER A 30 -10.42 12.86 3.76
C SER A 30 -10.70 12.25 2.38
N ALA A 31 -9.80 11.40 1.86
CA ALA A 31 -9.98 10.66 0.62
C ALA A 31 -10.56 9.24 0.84
N GLY A 32 -10.91 8.87 2.08
CA GLY A 32 -11.43 7.54 2.40
C GLY A 32 -10.37 6.44 2.41
N ILE A 33 -9.08 6.80 2.50
CA ILE A 33 -7.97 5.86 2.59
C ILE A 33 -7.64 5.63 4.08
N PRO A 34 -7.43 4.38 4.54
CA PRO A 34 -6.98 4.12 5.91
C PRO A 34 -5.76 4.95 6.28
N GLN A 35 -5.72 5.46 7.51
CA GLN A 35 -4.60 6.22 8.04
C GLN A 35 -3.29 5.42 7.92
N GLN A 36 -2.16 6.11 7.76
CA GLN A 36 -0.84 5.49 7.58
C GLN A 36 -0.48 4.46 8.68
N LYS A 37 -0.95 4.67 9.91
CA LYS A 37 -0.78 3.73 11.04
C LYS A 37 -1.41 2.35 10.80
N TYR A 38 -2.31 2.22 9.82
CA TYR A 38 -2.94 0.97 9.41
C TYR A 38 -2.35 0.41 8.10
N LEU A 39 -1.34 1.07 7.51
CA LEU A 39 -0.67 0.56 6.33
C LEU A 39 0.13 -0.69 6.71
N VAL A 40 -0.33 -1.85 6.24
CA VAL A 40 0.35 -3.14 6.46
C VAL A 40 1.41 -3.44 5.40
N GLY A 41 1.38 -2.74 4.26
CA GLY A 41 2.34 -2.92 3.17
C GLY A 41 1.90 -2.28 1.86
N GLY A 42 2.78 -2.35 0.86
CA GLY A 42 2.52 -1.90 -0.52
C GLY A 42 3.10 -2.91 -1.52
N GLY A 43 2.53 -2.95 -2.72
CA GLY A 43 2.89 -3.90 -3.77
C GLY A 43 2.99 -3.23 -5.15
N TRP A 44 3.84 -3.82 -5.99
CA TRP A 44 4.13 -3.40 -7.36
C TRP A 44 4.43 -4.69 -8.11
N ASN A 45 3.92 -4.81 -9.33
CA ASN A 45 4.26 -5.92 -10.23
C ASN A 45 5.03 -5.36 -11.41
N ILE A 46 6.20 -5.95 -11.70
CA ILE A 46 6.99 -5.61 -12.87
C ILE A 46 7.01 -6.82 -13.78
N GLU A 47 6.51 -6.62 -15.00
CA GLU A 47 6.69 -7.53 -16.12
C GLU A 47 7.73 -6.94 -17.07
N TYR A 48 8.84 -7.64 -17.24
CA TYR A 48 9.85 -7.34 -18.25
C TYR A 48 9.89 -8.47 -19.28
N VAL A 49 9.90 -8.13 -20.56
CA VAL A 49 10.08 -9.09 -21.66
C VAL A 49 11.46 -8.91 -22.25
N ALA A 50 12.27 -9.96 -22.25
CA ALA A 50 13.65 -9.88 -22.72
C ALA A 50 13.70 -9.67 -24.25
N PRO A 51 14.36 -8.62 -24.76
CA PRO A 51 14.46 -8.38 -26.20
C PRO A 51 15.48 -9.32 -26.88
N MET A 52 16.37 -9.93 -26.10
CA MET A 52 17.41 -10.89 -26.50
C MET A 52 17.80 -11.77 -25.31
N ALA A 53 18.68 -12.74 -25.52
CA ALA A 53 19.21 -13.55 -24.42
C ALA A 53 20.01 -12.67 -23.43
N GLY A 54 19.94 -12.98 -22.14
CA GLY A 54 20.63 -12.21 -21.12
C GLY A 54 20.24 -12.61 -19.70
N VAL A 55 20.66 -11.83 -18.71
CA VAL A 55 20.36 -12.07 -17.30
C VAL A 55 19.66 -10.87 -16.69
N CYS A 56 18.51 -11.12 -16.06
CA CYS A 56 17.79 -10.12 -15.28
C CYS A 56 18.16 -10.22 -13.80
N TYR A 57 18.32 -9.05 -13.17
CA TYR A 57 18.57 -8.91 -11.75
C TYR A 57 17.54 -7.98 -11.12
N TRP A 58 16.99 -8.42 -10.00
CA TRP A 58 16.26 -7.57 -9.07
C TRP A 58 17.14 -7.35 -7.84
N VAL A 59 17.49 -6.10 -7.59
CA VAL A 59 18.41 -5.67 -6.54
C VAL A 59 17.69 -4.74 -5.57
N GLU A 60 17.91 -4.93 -4.28
CA GLU A 60 17.57 -3.95 -3.26
C GLU A 60 18.75 -2.98 -3.13
N LYS A 61 18.49 -1.70 -3.40
CA LYS A 61 19.53 -0.68 -3.57
C LYS A 61 20.23 -0.33 -2.26
N THR A 62 19.48 -0.20 -1.16
CA THR A 62 20.00 0.33 0.10
C THR A 62 21.09 -0.57 0.68
N THR A 63 20.91 -1.87 0.55
CA THR A 63 21.83 -2.90 1.05
C THR A 63 22.63 -3.58 -0.06
N SER A 64 22.39 -3.20 -1.33
CA SER A 64 23.03 -3.78 -2.52
C SER A 64 22.89 -5.31 -2.63
N LYS A 65 21.79 -5.86 -2.10
CA LYS A 65 21.51 -7.29 -2.11
C LYS A 65 20.69 -7.69 -3.34
N ILE A 66 21.07 -8.80 -3.97
CA ILE A 66 20.30 -9.39 -5.07
C ILE A 66 19.11 -10.15 -4.46
N ILE A 67 17.89 -9.73 -4.82
CA ILE A 67 16.64 -10.39 -4.43
C ILE A 67 16.36 -11.58 -5.35
N LYS A 68 16.51 -11.39 -6.66
CA LYS A 68 16.24 -12.42 -7.67
C LYS A 68 17.15 -12.23 -8.87
N MET A 69 17.62 -13.34 -9.42
CA MET A 69 18.42 -13.39 -10.65
C MET A 69 17.88 -14.50 -11.54
N ARG A 70 17.75 -14.24 -12.84
CA ARG A 70 17.30 -15.26 -13.80
C ARG A 70 17.90 -15.00 -15.19
N SER A 71 18.42 -16.05 -15.81
CA SER A 71 18.75 -16.04 -17.23
C SER A 71 17.48 -16.16 -18.06
N LEU A 72 17.37 -15.34 -19.10
CA LEU A 72 16.21 -15.25 -19.97
C LEU A 72 16.63 -15.44 -21.42
N GLU A 73 15.79 -16.14 -22.16
CA GLU A 73 15.85 -16.15 -23.62
C GLU A 73 15.02 -15.00 -24.22
N LYS A 74 15.23 -14.70 -25.51
CA LYS A 74 14.43 -13.69 -26.22
C LYS A 74 12.93 -14.00 -26.11
N GLY A 75 12.16 -13.00 -25.70
CA GLY A 75 10.71 -13.08 -25.54
C GLY A 75 10.26 -13.67 -24.19
N GLU A 76 11.19 -14.17 -23.37
CA GLU A 76 10.83 -14.64 -22.03
C GLU A 76 10.51 -13.49 -21.08
N LYS A 77 9.59 -13.77 -20.15
CA LYS A 77 9.16 -12.83 -19.13
C LYS A 77 9.95 -13.00 -17.83
N PHE A 78 10.35 -11.87 -17.26
CA PHE A 78 10.76 -11.76 -15.88
C PHE A 78 9.67 -11.07 -15.07
N GLU A 79 9.09 -11.82 -14.13
CA GLU A 79 8.10 -11.33 -13.19
C GLU A 79 8.76 -11.11 -11.83
N ALA A 80 8.56 -9.90 -11.31
CA ALA A 80 8.96 -9.52 -9.97
C ALA A 80 7.78 -8.87 -9.25
N SER A 81 7.36 -9.51 -8.18
CA SER A 81 6.32 -9.02 -7.30
C SER A 81 6.84 -9.02 -5.87
N ARG A 82 6.51 -7.94 -5.15
CA ARG A 82 6.81 -7.83 -3.72
C ARG A 82 5.56 -8.21 -2.93
N PRO A 83 5.54 -9.35 -2.20
CA PRO A 83 4.36 -9.78 -1.47
C PRO A 83 4.10 -8.84 -0.28
N PRO A 84 2.84 -8.41 -0.08
CA PRO A 84 2.50 -7.37 0.90
C PRO A 84 2.66 -7.79 2.37
N ASP A 85 2.79 -9.08 2.67
CA ASP A 85 2.69 -9.64 4.03
C ASP A 85 4.02 -10.09 4.65
N ARG A 86 5.16 -9.78 4.02
CA ARG A 86 6.48 -10.31 4.43
C ARG A 86 7.41 -9.29 5.07
N GLY A 87 6.87 -8.24 5.70
CA GLY A 87 7.66 -7.14 6.28
C GLY A 87 8.81 -7.63 7.17
N GLU A 88 8.49 -8.32 8.26
CA GLU A 88 9.50 -8.76 9.25
C GLU A 88 10.55 -9.71 8.67
N VAL A 89 10.12 -10.70 7.86
CA VAL A 89 11.06 -11.63 7.22
C VAL A 89 11.95 -10.91 6.22
N PHE A 90 11.39 -9.98 5.44
CA PHE A 90 12.15 -9.17 4.51
C PHE A 90 13.19 -8.34 5.27
N GLU A 91 12.81 -7.71 6.38
CA GLU A 91 13.71 -6.87 7.18
C GLU A 91 14.87 -7.67 7.77
N ASN A 92 14.59 -8.85 8.31
CA ASN A 92 15.62 -9.74 8.86
C ASN A 92 16.65 -10.20 7.81
N VAL A 93 16.19 -10.47 6.58
CA VAL A 93 17.06 -10.94 5.50
C VAL A 93 17.79 -9.77 4.83
N MET A 94 17.09 -8.66 4.60
CA MET A 94 17.58 -7.56 3.79
C MET A 94 18.33 -6.54 4.62
N GLY A 95 17.95 -6.32 5.88
CA GLY A 95 18.56 -5.31 6.77
C GLY A 95 18.07 -3.89 6.50
N VAL A 96 16.91 -3.75 5.85
CA VAL A 96 16.22 -2.48 5.58
C VAL A 96 14.73 -2.70 5.74
N SER A 97 14.03 -1.69 6.29
CA SER A 97 12.59 -1.78 6.49
C SER A 97 11.86 -2.07 5.17
N TYR A 98 10.73 -2.79 5.23
CA TYR A 98 9.99 -3.08 4.01
C TYR A 98 9.54 -1.79 3.31
N GLN A 99 9.20 -0.76 4.08
CA GLN A 99 8.68 0.53 3.61
C GLN A 99 9.77 1.41 2.99
N GLU A 100 11.02 1.29 3.43
CA GLU A 100 12.14 2.11 2.94
C GLU A 100 12.94 1.46 1.82
N ALA A 101 12.77 0.14 1.60
CA ALA A 101 13.55 -0.57 0.59
C ALA A 101 13.27 -0.05 -0.82
N VAL A 102 14.34 0.19 -1.59
CA VAL A 102 14.26 0.67 -2.96
C VAL A 102 14.67 -0.45 -3.90
N SER A 103 13.78 -0.84 -4.80
CA SER A 103 14.05 -1.87 -5.80
C SER A 103 14.63 -1.30 -7.08
N GLN A 104 15.65 -1.97 -7.63
CA GLN A 104 16.23 -1.68 -8.94
C GLN A 104 16.24 -2.95 -9.78
N PHE A 105 16.01 -2.78 -11.08
CA PHE A 105 15.93 -3.85 -12.05
C PHE A 105 16.97 -3.63 -13.15
N TYR A 106 17.74 -4.67 -13.43
CA TYR A 106 18.80 -4.64 -14.43
C TYR A 106 18.61 -5.80 -15.40
N PHE A 107 19.00 -5.60 -16.64
CA PHE A 107 19.13 -6.63 -17.65
C PHE A 107 20.50 -6.50 -18.31
N ILE A 108 21.27 -7.57 -18.32
CA ILE A 108 22.58 -7.63 -18.96
C ILE A 108 22.44 -8.56 -20.17
N PRO A 109 22.56 -8.05 -21.41
CA PRO A 109 22.57 -8.88 -22.61
C PRO A 109 23.75 -9.86 -22.65
N SER A 110 23.52 -11.03 -23.24
CA SER A 110 24.56 -12.05 -23.52
C SER A 110 24.97 -12.07 -24.99
#